data_AF-W0PGH2-F1
#
_entry.id   AF-W0PGH2-F1
#
_cell.length_a   1.000
_cell.length_b   1.000
_cell.length_c   1.000
_cell.angle_alpha   90.00
_cell.angle_beta   90.00
_cell.angle_gamma   90.00
#
_symmetry.space_group_name_H-M   'P 1'
#
loop_
_entity.id
_entity.type
_entity.pdbx_description
1 polymer ?
#
loop_
_entity_poly.entity_id
_entity_poly.type
_entity_poly.pdbx_seq_one_letter_code
_entity_poly.pdbx_strand_id
1 'polypeptide(L)'
;MKFILAILPLVALIALAVTFPKWRRRNKGAEGSRELRKISQTTKTFRPGKDWQLLPTNYYFDDENFYEIQVEVNTPVPLSAITKVERDSIKVNNRSFWIVTYTVDGRTKQVRFRHNYTLFNTAFADFLDAVKRANPEASVRELSAFSF
;
A
#
# COMPACT_ATOMS: atom_id res chain seq x y z
N MET A 1 29.37 4.61 -38.25
CA MET A 1 29.24 3.59 -37.18
C MET A 1 29.66 4.17 -35.83
N LYS A 2 28.84 5.02 -35.19
CA LYS A 2 29.10 5.54 -33.81
C LYS A 2 27.89 5.47 -32.89
N PHE A 3 26.68 5.34 -33.43
CA PHE A 3 25.43 5.25 -32.67
C PHE A 3 25.27 3.93 -31.90
N ILE A 4 25.76 2.81 -32.43
CA ILE A 4 25.63 1.49 -31.79
C ILE A 4 26.43 1.42 -30.47
N LEU A 5 27.58 2.10 -30.38
CA LEU A 5 28.41 2.13 -29.18
C LEU A 5 27.81 2.99 -28.05
N ALA A 6 26.99 3.98 -28.39
CA ALA A 6 26.34 4.89 -27.43
C ALA A 6 25.06 4.30 -26.81
N ILE A 7 24.46 3.28 -27.45
CA ILE A 7 23.24 2.63 -26.95
C ILE A 7 23.56 1.58 -25.88
N LEU A 8 24.74 0.94 -25.96
CA LEU A 8 25.23 -0.04 -25.00
C LEU A 8 25.24 0.43 -23.53
N PRO A 9 25.80 1.61 -23.18
CA PRO A 9 25.76 2.08 -21.80
C PRO A 9 24.33 2.41 -21.34
N LEU A 10 23.46 2.89 -22.24
CA LEU A 10 22.06 3.21 -21.90
C LEU A 10 21.27 1.92 -21.62
N VAL A 11 21.43 0.89 -22.43
CA VAL A 11 20.81 -0.43 -22.21
C VAL A 11 21.36 -1.09 -20.95
N ALA A 12 22.66 -0.96 -20.68
CA ALA A 12 23.26 -1.44 -19.44
C ALA A 12 22.70 -0.71 -18.20
N LEU A 13 22.51 0.62 -18.26
CA LEU A 13 21.90 1.40 -17.17
C LEU A 13 20.42 1.03 -16.96
N ILE A 14 19.67 0.79 -18.03
CA ILE A 14 18.27 0.32 -17.95
C ILE A 14 18.22 -1.09 -17.37
N ALA A 15 19.08 -2.00 -17.83
CA ALA A 15 19.19 -3.35 -17.29
C ALA A 15 19.54 -3.33 -15.79
N LEU A 16 20.50 -2.48 -15.39
CA LEU A 16 20.86 -2.26 -13.99
C LEU A 16 19.67 -1.71 -13.19
N ALA A 17 18.92 -0.74 -13.72
CA ALA A 17 17.72 -0.23 -13.05
C ALA A 17 16.63 -1.30 -12.89
N VAL A 18 16.48 -2.21 -13.87
CA VAL A 18 15.47 -3.29 -13.86
C VAL A 18 15.90 -4.49 -13.00
N THR A 19 17.19 -4.74 -12.79
CA THR A 19 17.68 -5.81 -11.91
C THR A 19 17.80 -5.40 -10.44
N PHE A 20 17.65 -4.11 -10.12
CA PHE A 20 17.73 -3.59 -8.75
C PHE A 20 16.41 -3.45 -7.95
N PRO A 21 15.22 -4.00 -8.31
CA PRO A 21 14.03 -3.84 -7.47
C PRO A 21 14.17 -4.60 -6.14
N LYS A 22 15.07 -5.58 -6.05
CA LYS A 22 15.29 -6.39 -4.85
C LYS A 22 16.23 -5.78 -3.80
N TRP A 23 17.13 -4.84 -4.17
CA TRP A 23 18.01 -4.22 -3.15
C TRP A 23 17.25 -3.23 -2.27
N ARG A 24 16.23 -2.54 -2.81
CA ARG A 24 15.33 -1.72 -1.96
C ARG A 24 14.55 -2.52 -0.90
N ARG A 25 14.52 -3.86 -0.96
CA ARG A 25 13.84 -4.71 0.04
C ARG A 25 14.57 -4.84 1.38
N ARG A 26 15.63 -4.09 1.65
CA ARG A 26 16.34 -4.19 2.95
C ARG A 26 16.75 -2.83 3.52
N ASN A 27 15.76 -2.06 3.95
CA ASN A 27 15.88 -1.42 5.25
C ASN A 27 15.14 -2.31 6.24
N LYS A 28 15.83 -3.31 6.80
CA LYS A 28 15.48 -3.76 8.14
C LYS A 28 15.88 -2.59 9.04
N GLY A 29 14.94 -1.66 9.25
CA GLY A 29 15.04 -0.69 10.32
C GLY A 29 15.40 -1.44 11.60
N ALA A 30 16.35 -0.87 12.34
CA ALA A 30 16.92 -1.44 13.53
C ALA A 30 15.83 -2.00 14.46
N GLU A 31 16.07 -3.21 14.91
CA GLU A 31 15.37 -3.93 15.97
C GLU A 31 15.09 -2.97 17.14
N GLY A 32 13.85 -2.47 17.24
CA GLY A 32 13.45 -1.55 18.31
C GLY A 32 12.33 -0.56 17.98
N SER A 33 12.09 -0.20 16.72
CA SER A 33 10.94 0.63 16.33
C SER A 33 10.07 -0.07 15.28
N ARG A 34 8.78 -0.27 15.59
CA ARG A 34 7.77 -0.69 14.60
C ARG A 34 7.64 0.43 13.56
N GLU A 35 8.37 0.33 12.46
CA GLU A 35 8.38 1.37 11.43
C GLU A 35 7.03 1.39 10.70
N LEU A 36 6.17 2.35 11.08
CA LEU A 36 4.88 2.56 10.45
C LEU A 36 5.04 3.15 9.05
N ARG A 37 4.72 2.36 8.03
CA ARG A 37 4.84 2.77 6.63
C ARG A 37 3.51 3.27 6.11
N LYS A 38 3.46 4.52 5.63
CA LYS A 38 2.23 5.10 5.04
C LYS A 38 1.96 4.46 3.69
N ILE A 39 0.74 3.99 3.48
CA ILE A 39 0.33 3.33 2.22
C ILE A 39 -0.77 4.07 1.45
N SER A 40 -1.34 5.12 2.03
CA SER A 40 -2.39 5.92 1.39
C SER A 40 -1.96 7.36 1.09
N GLN A 41 -2.66 7.97 0.13
CA GLN A 41 -2.83 9.42 0.10
C GLN A 41 -3.77 9.83 1.23
N THR A 42 -3.58 11.04 1.76
CA THR A 42 -4.49 11.60 2.76
C THR A 42 -5.88 11.75 2.14
N THR A 43 -6.86 11.04 2.69
CA THR A 43 -8.26 11.09 2.25
C THR A 43 -9.10 11.71 3.35
N LYS A 44 -10.21 12.37 3.03
CA LYS A 44 -11.14 12.82 4.05
C LYS A 44 -12.26 11.79 4.22
N THR A 45 -12.38 11.18 5.39
CA THR A 45 -13.46 10.22 5.70
C THR A 45 -14.32 10.73 6.84
N PHE A 46 -15.52 10.16 6.93
CA PHE A 46 -16.50 10.54 7.92
C PHE A 46 -16.24 9.80 9.24
N ARG A 47 -16.28 10.52 10.37
CA ARG A 47 -16.20 9.90 11.71
C ARG A 47 -17.61 9.70 12.28
N PRO A 48 -18.05 8.46 12.54
CA PRO A 48 -19.31 8.25 13.25
C PRO A 48 -19.20 8.75 14.69
N GLY A 49 -20.14 9.59 15.15
CA GLY A 49 -20.33 9.92 16.56
C GLY A 49 -19.88 11.30 17.05
N LYS A 50 -19.27 12.16 16.21
CA LYS A 50 -19.02 13.56 16.58
C LYS A 50 -19.03 14.49 15.35
N ASP A 51 -20.00 15.38 15.31
CA ASP A 51 -20.09 16.60 14.49
C ASP A 51 -20.07 16.50 12.96
N TRP A 52 -20.51 15.40 12.34
CA TRP A 52 -20.64 15.27 10.88
C TRP A 52 -19.43 15.74 10.04
N GLN A 53 -18.24 15.80 10.65
CA GLN A 53 -17.06 16.40 10.06
C GLN A 53 -16.27 15.37 9.25
N LEU A 54 -15.77 15.83 8.09
CA LEU A 54 -14.84 15.08 7.26
C LEU A 54 -13.41 15.28 7.79
N LEU A 55 -12.85 14.23 8.39
CA LEU A 55 -11.52 14.28 8.99
C LEU A 55 -10.45 13.71 8.05
N PRO A 56 -9.22 14.24 8.08
CA PRO A 56 -8.09 13.64 7.39
C PRO A 56 -7.79 12.26 7.96
N THR A 57 -7.75 11.28 7.06
CA THR A 57 -7.56 9.87 7.36
C THR A 57 -6.43 9.33 6.53
N ASN A 58 -5.52 8.64 7.20
CA ASN A 58 -4.33 8.07 6.61
C ASN A 58 -4.24 6.59 7.01
N TYR A 59 -3.73 5.79 6.08
CA TYR A 59 -3.56 4.36 6.29
C TYR A 59 -2.09 4.00 6.30
N TYR A 60 -1.72 3.18 7.27
CA TYR A 60 -0.35 2.72 7.52
C TYR A 60 -0.35 1.21 7.73
N PHE A 61 0.82 0.61 7.65
CA PHE A 61 1.04 -0.75 8.11
C PHE A 61 2.44 -0.91 8.70
N ASP A 62 2.60 -1.89 9.59
CA ASP A 62 3.89 -2.43 9.99
C ASP A 62 3.94 -3.93 9.64
N ASP A 63 4.82 -4.69 10.28
CA ASP A 63 5.00 -6.12 9.96
C ASP A 63 3.83 -7.00 10.45
N GLU A 64 2.99 -6.51 11.37
CA GLU A 64 1.95 -7.30 12.03
C GLU A 64 0.54 -6.74 11.78
N ASN A 65 0.42 -5.42 11.64
CA ASN A 65 -0.85 -4.71 11.68
C ASN A 65 -1.01 -3.69 10.55
N PHE A 66 -2.26 -3.53 10.15
CA PHE A 66 -2.78 -2.44 9.36
C PHE A 66 -3.44 -1.41 10.29
N TYR A 67 -3.28 -0.13 9.97
CA TYR A 67 -3.73 0.97 10.81
C TYR A 67 -4.54 1.98 10.01
N GLU A 68 -5.70 2.32 10.55
CA GLU A 68 -6.44 3.53 10.17
C GLU A 68 -6.18 4.61 11.23
N ILE A 69 -5.53 5.70 10.82
CA ILE A 69 -5.17 6.82 11.68
C ILE A 69 -6.05 8.02 11.33
N GLN A 70 -6.93 8.40 12.27
CA GLN A 70 -7.76 9.59 12.23
C GLN A 70 -7.50 10.47 13.45
N VAL A 71 -6.71 11.54 13.30
CA VAL A 71 -6.36 12.57 14.30
C VAL A 71 -5.77 12.03 15.62
N GLU A 72 -6.51 11.25 16.39
CA GLU A 72 -6.13 10.65 17.69
C GLU A 72 -6.47 9.15 17.79
N VAL A 73 -7.27 8.61 16.86
CA VAL A 73 -7.66 7.19 16.90
C VAL A 73 -6.75 6.40 15.99
N ASN A 74 -6.05 5.43 16.59
CA ASN A 74 -5.30 4.40 15.89
C ASN A 74 -5.96 3.05 16.16
N THR A 75 -6.64 2.49 15.16
CA THR A 75 -7.24 1.15 15.30
C THR A 75 -6.33 0.12 14.63
N PRO A 76 -5.54 -0.66 15.39
CA PRO A 76 -4.78 -1.76 14.83
C PRO A 76 -5.71 -2.86 14.33
N VAL A 77 -5.41 -3.37 13.15
CA VAL A 77 -6.05 -4.53 12.56
C VAL A 77 -4.95 -5.52 12.18
N PRO A 78 -4.91 -6.74 12.73
CA PRO A 78 -3.92 -7.73 12.34
C PRO A 78 -3.96 -8.00 10.83
N LEU A 79 -2.80 -8.10 10.18
CA LEU A 79 -2.75 -8.36 8.74
C LEU A 79 -3.42 -9.70 8.37
N SER A 80 -3.39 -10.68 9.28
CA SER A 80 -4.06 -11.97 9.12
C SER A 80 -5.59 -11.86 9.10
N ALA A 81 -6.16 -10.81 9.70
CA ALA A 81 -7.60 -10.56 9.70
C ALA A 81 -8.11 -9.97 8.38
N ILE A 82 -7.21 -9.52 7.49
CA ILE A 82 -7.55 -9.02 6.16
C ILE A 82 -7.89 -10.20 5.27
N THR A 83 -9.09 -10.19 4.68
CA THR A 83 -9.62 -11.26 3.84
C THR A 83 -9.58 -10.88 2.36
N LYS A 84 -9.63 -9.59 2.04
CA LYS A 84 -9.63 -9.10 0.65
C LYS A 84 -8.97 -7.74 0.53
N VAL A 85 -8.13 -7.58 -0.48
CA VAL A 85 -7.59 -6.28 -0.90
C VAL A 85 -7.80 -6.15 -2.40
N GLU A 86 -8.65 -5.21 -2.81
CA GLU A 86 -9.02 -5.07 -4.21
C GLU A 86 -9.08 -3.62 -4.68
N ARG A 87 -9.03 -3.48 -5.99
CA ARG A 87 -9.25 -2.22 -6.65
C ARG A 87 -10.74 -2.03 -6.91
N ASP A 88 -11.22 -0.87 -6.55
CA ASP A 88 -12.57 -0.41 -6.86
C ASP A 88 -12.76 -0.22 -8.38
N SER A 89 -13.95 -0.54 -8.87
CA SER A 89 -14.33 -0.35 -10.27
C SER A 89 -14.56 1.13 -10.59
N ILE A 90 -14.95 1.94 -9.61
CA ILE A 90 -15.19 3.37 -9.79
C ILE A 90 -13.87 4.13 -9.80
N LYS A 91 -13.61 4.83 -10.91
CA LYS A 91 -12.48 5.74 -11.08
C LYS A 91 -12.91 7.18 -10.91
N VAL A 92 -12.09 7.97 -10.24
CA VAL A 92 -12.25 9.44 -10.18
C VAL A 92 -10.94 10.07 -10.62
N ASN A 93 -10.99 10.85 -11.70
CA ASN A 93 -9.80 11.40 -12.38
C ASN A 93 -8.80 10.29 -12.78
N ASN A 94 -9.29 9.26 -13.47
CA ASN A 94 -8.56 8.05 -13.88
C ASN A 94 -7.91 7.20 -12.76
N ARG A 95 -7.99 7.62 -11.50
CA ARG A 95 -7.46 6.90 -10.34
C ARG A 95 -8.54 6.08 -9.66
N SER A 96 -8.24 4.80 -9.45
CA SER A 96 -9.12 3.89 -8.71
C SER A 96 -8.85 3.99 -7.21
N PHE A 97 -9.88 3.72 -6.41
CA PHE A 97 -9.70 3.48 -4.99
C PHE A 97 -9.29 2.03 -4.75
N TRP A 98 -8.70 1.77 -3.60
CA TRP A 98 -8.48 0.44 -3.07
C TRP A 98 -9.37 0.22 -1.87
N ILE A 99 -9.85 -1.01 -1.74
CA ILE A 99 -10.74 -1.46 -0.69
C ILE A 99 -10.00 -2.56 0.07
N VAL A 100 -9.82 -2.37 1.37
CA VAL A 100 -9.33 -3.39 2.29
C VAL A 100 -10.51 -3.89 3.10
N THR A 101 -10.79 -5.19 2.99
CA THR A 101 -11.83 -5.88 3.75
C THR A 101 -11.17 -6.75 4.81
N TYR A 102 -11.62 -6.63 6.05
CA TYR A 102 -11.11 -7.39 7.17
C TYR A 102 -12.23 -7.79 8.13
N THR A 103 -12.01 -8.87 8.87
CA THR A 103 -12.98 -9.40 9.83
C THR A 103 -12.39 -9.39 11.22
N VAL A 104 -12.99 -8.64 12.13
CA VAL A 104 -12.58 -8.55 13.54
C VAL A 104 -13.83 -8.72 14.40
N ASP A 105 -13.74 -9.54 15.46
CA ASP A 105 -14.86 -9.87 16.36
C ASP A 105 -16.11 -10.39 15.61
N GLY A 106 -15.90 -11.20 14.57
CA GLY A 106 -16.96 -11.73 13.72
C GLY A 106 -17.66 -10.70 12.83
N ARG A 107 -17.21 -9.44 12.82
CA ARG A 107 -17.76 -8.38 11.99
C ARG A 107 -16.83 -8.04 10.85
N THR A 108 -17.37 -8.07 9.63
CA THR A 108 -16.65 -7.64 8.43
C THR A 108 -16.73 -6.12 8.31
N LYS A 109 -15.57 -5.48 8.14
CA LYS A 109 -15.40 -4.05 7.89
C LYS A 109 -14.67 -3.83 6.58
N GLN A 110 -14.95 -2.69 5.95
CA GLN A 110 -14.31 -2.27 4.71
C GLN A 110 -13.85 -0.84 4.83
N VAL A 111 -12.62 -0.58 4.42
CA VAL A 111 -12.06 0.76 4.31
C VAL A 111 -11.64 1.03 2.88
N ARG A 112 -11.88 2.26 2.42
CA ARG A 112 -11.65 2.69 1.05
C ARG A 112 -10.68 3.87 1.02
N PHE A 113 -9.60 3.75 0.28
CA PHE A 113 -8.58 4.79 0.17
C PHE A 113 -7.84 4.79 -1.16
N ARG A 114 -7.12 5.87 -1.45
CA ARG A 114 -6.18 5.92 -2.57
C ARG A 114 -4.80 5.54 -2.07
N HIS A 115 -4.12 4.64 -2.75
CA HIS A 115 -2.74 4.31 -2.40
C HIS A 115 -1.78 5.46 -2.73
N ASN A 116 -0.62 5.49 -2.06
CA ASN A 116 0.47 6.44 -2.35
C ASN A 116 1.62 5.82 -3.17
N TYR A 117 1.41 4.63 -3.75
CA TYR A 117 2.42 3.93 -4.54
C TYR A 117 2.96 4.81 -5.68
N THR A 118 4.29 4.92 -5.75
CA THR A 118 5.04 5.56 -6.83
C THR A 118 6.32 4.76 -7.08
N LEU A 119 7.10 5.10 -8.11
CA LEU A 119 8.45 4.52 -8.31
C LEU A 119 9.40 4.74 -7.11
N PHE A 120 9.08 5.69 -6.22
CA PHE A 120 9.86 6.03 -5.03
C PHE A 120 9.21 5.57 -3.72
N ASN A 121 7.98 5.05 -3.77
CA ASN A 121 7.27 4.56 -2.60
C ASN A 121 6.61 3.21 -2.92
N THR A 122 7.26 2.14 -2.46
CA THR A 122 6.79 0.75 -2.63
C THR A 122 5.94 0.26 -1.47
N ALA A 123 5.71 1.09 -0.44
CA ALA A 123 5.08 0.65 0.82
C ALA A 123 3.74 -0.05 0.59
N PHE A 124 2.93 0.44 -0.35
CA PHE A 124 1.66 -0.22 -0.67
C PHE A 124 1.85 -1.59 -1.34
N ALA A 125 2.86 -1.78 -2.19
CA ALA A 125 3.19 -3.08 -2.75
C ALA A 125 3.68 -4.05 -1.67
N ASP A 126 4.55 -3.56 -0.78
CA ASP A 126 5.06 -4.32 0.35
C ASP A 126 3.92 -4.73 1.30
N PHE A 127 2.90 -3.89 1.46
CA PHE A 127 1.67 -4.21 2.18
C PHE A 127 0.89 -5.36 1.53
N LEU A 128 0.70 -5.36 0.20
CA LEU A 128 0.01 -6.46 -0.49
C LEU A 128 0.75 -7.80 -0.27
N ASP A 129 2.09 -7.78 -0.39
CA ASP A 129 2.94 -8.94 -0.11
C ASP A 129 2.82 -9.39 1.36
N ALA A 130 2.75 -8.45 2.31
CA ALA A 130 2.62 -8.74 3.73
C ALA A 130 1.26 -9.35 4.09
N VAL A 131 0.17 -8.82 3.54
CA VAL A 131 -1.17 -9.39 3.71
C VAL A 131 -1.22 -10.81 3.18
N LYS A 132 -0.71 -11.06 1.97
CA LYS A 132 -0.72 -12.41 1.38
C LYS A 132 0.13 -13.41 2.16
N ARG A 133 1.21 -12.94 2.80
CA ARG A 133 2.05 -13.75 3.70
C ARG A 133 1.34 -14.07 5.02
N ALA A 134 0.66 -13.09 5.61
CA ALA A 134 -0.05 -13.24 6.88
C ALA A 134 -1.34 -14.06 6.75
N ASN A 135 -2.03 -13.95 5.61
CA ASN A 135 -3.21 -14.73 5.26
C ASN A 135 -3.11 -15.22 3.81
N PRO A 136 -2.60 -16.45 3.57
CA PRO A 136 -2.52 -17.04 2.24
C PRO A 136 -3.86 -17.18 1.53
N GLU A 137 -4.97 -17.30 2.27
CA GLU A 137 -6.33 -17.41 1.72
C GLU A 137 -6.91 -16.04 1.31
N ALA A 138 -6.25 -14.93 1.69
CA ALA A 138 -6.72 -13.61 1.31
C ALA A 138 -6.70 -13.41 -0.21
N SER A 139 -7.78 -12.84 -0.74
CA SER A 139 -7.87 -12.42 -2.13
C SER A 139 -7.21 -11.05 -2.28
N VAL A 140 -5.93 -11.03 -2.65
CA VAL A 140 -5.13 -9.82 -2.85
C VAL A 140 -4.94 -9.57 -4.34
N ARG A 141 -5.45 -8.44 -4.84
CA ARG A 141 -5.28 -8.05 -6.24
C ARG A 141 -3.90 -7.43 -6.45
N GLU A 142 -3.21 -7.86 -7.51
CA GLU A 142 -1.89 -7.34 -7.85
C GLU A 142 -1.92 -5.87 -8.31
N LEU A 143 -0.81 -5.16 -8.05
CA LEU A 143 -0.55 -3.84 -8.61
C LEU A 143 -0.21 -3.98 -10.10
N SER A 144 -1.15 -3.64 -10.98
CA SER A 144 -0.83 -3.52 -12.40
C SER A 144 -0.03 -2.25 -12.68
N ALA A 145 1.15 -2.42 -13.30
CA ALA A 145 2.04 -1.35 -13.73
C ALA A 145 1.45 -0.39 -14.79
N PHE A 146 0.26 -0.66 -15.32
CA PHE A 146 -0.37 0.14 -16.39
C PHE A 146 -1.58 0.94 -15.91
N SER A 147 -1.69 1.21 -14.61
CA SER A 147 -2.93 1.76 -14.05
C SER A 147 -2.72 2.80 -12.95
N PHE A 148 -1.99 3.84 -13.34
CA PHE A 148 -1.71 5.04 -12.56
C PHE A 148 -2.70 6.18 -12.85
#